data_AF-A0AA35SK09-F1
#
_entry.id   AF-A0AA35SK09-F1
#
_cell.length_a   1.000
_cell.length_b   1.000
_cell.length_c   1.000
_cell.angle_alpha   90.00
_cell.angle_beta   90.00
_cell.angle_gamma   90.00
#
_symmetry.space_group_name_H-M   'P 1'
#
loop_
_entity.id
_entity.type
_entity.pdbx_description
1 polymer ?
#
loop_
_entity_poly.entity_id
_entity_poly.type
_entity_poly.pdbx_seq_one_letter_code
_entity_poly.pdbx_strand_id
1 'polypeptide(L)'
;MTETVATRVNELLTPLNPVKEDGEGEGGAFVYQISLQMLSWPCVGRKKEACQLCLRHNPGAVIDYCTTMFPGDLDLWVWLLEQLLGNANYEGDPTHPQDLYKSLYKEALGHVITLTTPREFVFLLPPTGSAGFFLPFIERSIKLHFSRATSDCLHDSILQSNNNTTQ
;
A
#
# COMPACT_ATOMS: atom_id res chain seq x y z
N MET A 1 -3.59 20.00 -26.22
CA MET A 1 -2.99 18.91 -27.01
C MET A 1 -2.47 17.81 -26.08
N THR A 2 -3.36 17.15 -25.34
CA THR A 2 -3.01 16.15 -24.30
C THR A 2 -3.82 14.85 -24.42
N GLU A 3 -4.61 14.66 -25.48
CA GLU A 3 -5.50 13.50 -25.66
C GLU A 3 -4.86 12.29 -26.37
N THR A 4 -3.64 12.42 -26.89
CA THR A 4 -3.07 11.38 -27.78
C THR A 4 -2.34 10.26 -27.05
N VAL A 5 -1.94 10.46 -25.79
CA VAL A 5 -1.19 9.44 -25.02
C VAL A 5 -2.13 8.51 -24.25
N ALA A 6 -3.18 9.05 -23.62
CA ALA A 6 -4.16 8.25 -22.87
C ALA A 6 -4.91 7.24 -23.77
N THR A 7 -5.22 7.63 -25.00
CA THR A 7 -5.93 6.78 -25.97
C THR A 7 -5.05 5.61 -26.45
N ARG A 8 -3.74 5.84 -26.66
CA ARG A 8 -2.82 4.79 -27.11
C ARG A 8 -2.44 3.77 -26.04
N VAL A 9 -2.42 4.17 -24.77
CA VAL A 9 -2.20 3.21 -23.67
C VAL A 9 -3.43 2.32 -23.47
N ASN A 10 -4.63 2.84 -23.73
CA ASN A 10 -5.86 2.05 -23.66
C ASN A 10 -5.95 0.99 -24.78
N GLU A 11 -5.43 1.29 -25.98
CA GLU A 11 -5.34 0.33 -27.10
C GLU A 11 -4.30 -0.79 -26.86
N LEU A 12 -3.28 -0.56 -26.03
CA LEU A 12 -2.31 -1.59 -25.64
C LEU A 12 -2.78 -2.48 -24.47
N LEU A 13 -3.89 -2.11 -23.83
CA LEU A 13 -4.48 -2.81 -22.68
C LEU A 13 -5.74 -3.62 -23.03
N THR A 14 -6.19 -3.61 -24.29
CA THR A 14 -7.22 -4.57 -24.73
C THR A 14 -6.69 -5.99 -24.66
N PRO A 15 -7.47 -6.95 -24.13
CA PRO A 15 -7.03 -8.33 -24.01
C PRO A 15 -6.75 -8.88 -25.41
N LEU A 16 -5.47 -9.13 -25.71
CA LEU A 16 -5.08 -9.96 -26.84
C LEU A 16 -5.74 -11.32 -26.63
N ASN A 17 -6.70 -11.66 -27.48
CA ASN A 17 -7.29 -12.99 -27.57
C ASN A 17 -6.14 -14.02 -27.61
N PRO A 18 -6.13 -15.04 -26.73
CA PRO A 18 -5.12 -16.07 -26.81
C PRO A 18 -5.34 -16.84 -28.12
N VAL A 19 -4.41 -16.66 -29.05
CA VAL A 19 -4.23 -17.58 -30.18
C VAL A 19 -3.88 -18.92 -29.54
N LYS A 20 -4.69 -19.94 -29.81
CA LYS A 20 -4.39 -21.33 -29.45
C LYS A 20 -3.15 -21.74 -30.24
N GLU A 21 -2.01 -21.80 -29.55
CA GLU A 21 -0.85 -22.57 -30.01
C GLU A 21 -0.61 -23.69 -29.01
N ASP A 22 -0.60 -24.90 -29.55
CA ASP A 22 -0.50 -26.15 -28.83
C ASP A 22 0.89 -26.31 -28.19
N GLY A 23 0.91 -26.67 -26.90
CA GLY A 23 2.04 -27.32 -26.26
C GLY A 23 3.03 -26.39 -25.53
N GLU A 24 3.08 -26.54 -24.21
CA GLU A 24 4.21 -26.19 -23.33
C GLU A 24 4.67 -24.71 -23.33
N GLY A 25 3.84 -23.81 -22.78
CA GLY A 25 4.27 -22.41 -22.56
C GLY A 25 3.33 -21.46 -21.81
N GLU A 26 2.15 -21.91 -21.38
CA GLU A 26 1.08 -21.00 -20.91
C GLU A 26 1.39 -20.24 -19.61
N GLY A 27 2.30 -20.75 -18.76
CA GLY A 27 2.67 -20.08 -17.51
C GLY A 27 3.45 -18.78 -17.71
N GLY A 28 4.29 -18.70 -18.73
CA GLY A 28 5.18 -17.55 -18.95
C GLY A 28 4.46 -16.31 -19.47
N ALA A 29 3.57 -16.50 -20.45
CA ALA A 29 2.79 -15.41 -21.04
C ALA A 29 1.83 -14.78 -20.01
N PHE A 30 1.23 -15.60 -19.15
CA PHE A 30 0.34 -15.14 -18.08
C PHE A 30 1.07 -14.32 -17.01
N VAL A 31 2.23 -14.79 -16.53
CA VAL A 31 3.03 -14.07 -15.53
C VAL A 31 3.57 -12.76 -16.10
N TYR A 32 3.98 -12.74 -17.37
CA TYR A 32 4.43 -11.53 -18.05
C TYR A 32 3.31 -10.49 -18.17
N GLN A 33 2.11 -10.91 -18.54
CA GLN A 33 0.95 -10.03 -18.65
C GLN A 33 0.56 -9.40 -17.31
N ILE A 34 0.55 -10.18 -16.22
CA ILE A 34 0.27 -9.67 -14.87
C ILE A 34 1.34 -8.66 -14.45
N SER A 35 2.60 -8.97 -14.68
CA SER A 35 3.72 -8.08 -14.31
C SER A 35 3.63 -6.75 -15.06
N LEU A 36 3.32 -6.78 -16.36
CA LEU A 36 3.07 -5.58 -17.16
C LEU A 36 1.86 -4.79 -16.65
N GLN A 37 0.77 -5.47 -16.29
CA GLN A 37 -0.42 -4.81 -15.73
C GLN A 37 -0.12 -4.15 -14.39
N MET A 38 0.58 -4.84 -13.48
CA MET A 38 0.99 -4.28 -12.19
C MET A 38 1.92 -3.07 -12.32
N LEU A 39 2.74 -2.99 -13.38
CA LEU A 39 3.60 -1.83 -13.62
C LEU A 39 2.88 -0.69 -14.34
N SER A 40 1.97 -0.99 -15.27
CA SER A 40 1.33 0.01 -16.14
C SER A 40 0.07 0.64 -15.56
N TRP A 41 -0.75 -0.13 -14.85
CA TRP A 41 -2.02 0.36 -14.27
C TRP A 41 -1.85 1.52 -13.28
N PRO A 42 -0.82 1.54 -12.42
CA PRO A 42 -0.52 2.70 -11.58
C PRO A 42 -0.37 4.00 -12.38
N CYS A 43 0.28 3.94 -13.54
CA CYS A 43 0.57 5.09 -14.41
C CYS A 43 -0.69 5.68 -15.06
N VAL A 44 -1.77 4.89 -15.18
CA VAL A 44 -3.06 5.33 -15.74
C VAL A 44 -4.11 5.59 -14.66
N GLY A 45 -3.69 5.74 -13.39
CA GLY A 45 -4.58 6.05 -12.27
C GLY A 45 -5.34 4.85 -11.70
N ARG A 46 -5.09 3.64 -12.19
CA ARG A 46 -5.76 2.39 -11.78
C ARG A 46 -5.01 1.69 -10.63
N LYS A 47 -4.71 2.47 -9.58
CA LYS A 47 -3.85 2.03 -8.46
C LYS A 47 -4.50 0.92 -7.63
N LYS A 48 -5.80 1.05 -7.34
CA LYS A 48 -6.57 0.06 -6.56
C LYS A 48 -6.63 -1.27 -7.29
N GLU A 49 -6.87 -1.25 -8.60
CA GLU A 49 -6.92 -2.47 -9.41
C GLU A 49 -5.56 -3.15 -9.50
N ALA A 50 -4.47 -2.37 -9.60
CA ALA A 50 -3.12 -2.92 -9.61
C ALA A 50 -2.78 -3.61 -8.28
N CYS A 51 -3.16 -2.98 -7.15
CA CYS A 51 -3.02 -3.55 -5.83
C CYS A 51 -3.91 -4.79 -5.63
N GLN A 52 -5.15 -4.77 -6.14
CA GLN A 52 -6.04 -5.93 -6.09
C GLN A 52 -5.51 -7.10 -6.92
N LEU A 53 -4.91 -6.82 -8.07
CA LEU A 53 -4.24 -7.83 -8.89
C LEU A 53 -3.06 -8.44 -8.14
N CYS A 54 -2.27 -7.63 -7.44
CA CYS A 54 -1.20 -8.09 -6.56
C CYS A 54 -1.73 -9.00 -5.44
N LEU A 55 -2.77 -8.57 -4.71
CA LEU A 55 -3.40 -9.37 -3.65
C LEU A 55 -3.87 -10.73 -4.15
N ARG A 56 -4.43 -10.78 -5.37
CA ARG A 56 -4.97 -12.02 -5.94
C ARG A 56 -3.89 -13.01 -6.36
N HIS A 57 -2.79 -12.53 -6.93
CA HIS A 57 -1.77 -13.40 -7.54
C HIS A 57 -0.52 -13.60 -6.68
N ASN A 58 -0.18 -12.61 -5.85
CA ASN A 58 0.96 -12.68 -4.94
C ASN A 58 0.71 -11.82 -3.69
N PRO A 59 -0.18 -12.25 -2.78
CA PRO A 59 -0.53 -11.49 -1.58
C PRO A 59 0.67 -11.20 -0.69
N GLY A 60 1.68 -12.08 -0.67
CA GLY A 60 2.91 -11.87 0.12
C GLY A 60 3.75 -10.67 -0.33
N ALA A 61 3.61 -10.21 -1.58
CA ALA A 61 4.36 -9.08 -2.12
C ALA A 61 3.60 -7.75 -2.04
N VAL A 62 2.35 -7.74 -1.55
CA VAL A 62 1.49 -6.54 -1.64
C VAL A 62 2.04 -5.35 -0.86
N ILE A 63 2.64 -5.59 0.31
CA ILE A 63 3.18 -4.52 1.15
C ILE A 63 4.40 -3.89 0.47
N ASP A 64 5.34 -4.70 -0.02
CA ASP A 64 6.52 -4.23 -0.76
C ASP A 64 6.13 -3.49 -2.04
N TYR A 65 5.13 -4.01 -2.75
CA TYR A 65 4.61 -3.37 -3.96
C TYR A 65 4.00 -1.99 -3.64
N CYS A 66 3.15 -1.89 -2.62
CA CYS A 66 2.51 -0.64 -2.24
C CYS A 66 3.49 0.39 -1.65
N THR A 67 4.46 -0.05 -0.85
CA THR A 67 5.51 0.85 -0.33
C THR A 67 6.39 1.41 -1.44
N THR A 68 6.66 0.62 -2.48
CA THR A 68 7.47 1.05 -3.63
C THR A 68 6.68 1.97 -4.57
N MET A 69 5.47 1.57 -4.96
CA MET A 69 4.69 2.27 -5.99
C MET A 69 3.87 3.43 -5.42
N PHE A 70 3.46 3.34 -4.16
CA PHE A 70 2.49 4.24 -3.53
C PHE A 70 2.88 4.63 -2.09
N PRO A 71 4.13 5.08 -1.83
CA PRO A 71 4.63 5.27 -0.47
C PRO A 71 3.79 6.24 0.38
N GLY A 72 3.21 7.28 -0.24
CA GLY A 72 2.46 8.33 0.45
C GLY A 72 0.95 8.38 0.15
N ASP A 73 0.40 7.38 -0.54
CA ASP A 73 -1.01 7.37 -0.95
C ASP A 73 -1.90 6.83 0.18
N LEU A 74 -2.25 7.69 1.15
CA LEU A 74 -3.01 7.29 2.33
C LEU A 74 -4.35 6.61 1.98
N ASP A 75 -5.07 7.14 0.99
CA ASP A 75 -6.37 6.61 0.56
C ASP A 75 -6.25 5.16 0.05
N LEU A 76 -5.16 4.86 -0.67
CA LEU A 76 -4.88 3.50 -1.12
C LEU A 76 -4.53 2.58 0.06
N TRP A 77 -3.77 3.06 1.03
CA TRP A 77 -3.41 2.30 2.23
C TRP A 77 -4.62 1.99 3.11
N VAL A 78 -5.53 2.96 3.27
CA VAL A 78 -6.80 2.75 4.00
C VAL A 78 -7.66 1.72 3.27
N TRP A 79 -7.80 1.84 1.94
CA TRP A 79 -8.51 0.84 1.14
C TRP A 79 -7.87 -0.55 1.27
N LEU A 80 -6.53 -0.64 1.27
CA LEU A 80 -5.81 -1.91 1.44
C LEU A 80 -6.08 -2.53 2.82
N LEU A 81 -6.12 -1.73 3.89
CA LEU A 81 -6.48 -2.20 5.23
C LEU A 81 -7.87 -2.84 5.25
N GLU A 82 -8.85 -2.22 4.59
CA GLU A 82 -10.21 -2.77 4.46
C GLU A 82 -10.20 -4.13 3.72
N GLN A 83 -9.45 -4.23 2.61
CA GLN A 83 -9.34 -5.48 1.86
C GLN A 83 -8.67 -6.59 2.68
N LEU A 84 -7.58 -6.28 3.37
CA LEU A 84 -6.83 -7.24 4.19
C LEU A 84 -7.67 -7.72 5.37
N LEU A 85 -8.41 -6.82 6.03
CA LEU A 85 -9.32 -7.16 7.11
C LEU A 85 -10.47 -8.06 6.61
N GLY A 86 -11.03 -7.75 5.44
CA GLY A 86 -12.06 -8.56 4.81
C GLY A 86 -11.60 -9.99 4.52
N ASN A 87 -10.39 -10.15 3.98
CA ASN A 87 -9.79 -11.48 3.73
C ASN A 87 -9.42 -12.20 5.03
N ALA A 88 -8.88 -11.49 6.03
CA ALA A 88 -8.54 -12.07 7.32
C ALA A 88 -9.75 -12.64 8.08
N ASN A 89 -10.94 -12.06 7.88
CA ASN A 89 -12.20 -12.49 8.48
C ASN A 89 -13.03 -13.41 7.55
N TYR A 90 -12.49 -13.84 6.42
CA TYR A 90 -13.22 -14.69 5.48
C TYR A 90 -13.35 -16.12 6.02
N GLU A 91 -14.58 -16.53 6.33
CA GLU A 91 -14.90 -17.87 6.87
C GLU A 91 -15.36 -18.87 5.80
N GLY A 92 -15.39 -18.48 4.52
CA GLY A 92 -15.99 -19.29 3.45
C GLY A 92 -15.13 -20.44 2.91
N ASP A 93 -13.84 -20.49 3.23
CA ASP A 93 -12.92 -21.53 2.77
C ASP A 93 -11.84 -21.82 3.84
N PRO A 94 -11.74 -23.06 4.36
CA PRO A 94 -10.72 -23.42 5.35
C PRO A 94 -9.30 -23.41 4.80
N THR A 95 -9.11 -23.42 3.48
CA THR A 95 -7.79 -23.29 2.84
C THR A 95 -7.37 -21.84 2.64
N HIS A 96 -8.26 -20.88 2.93
CA HIS A 96 -7.96 -19.46 2.82
C HIS A 96 -6.85 -19.08 3.83
N PRO A 97 -5.78 -18.41 3.39
CA PRO A 97 -4.62 -18.13 4.25
C PRO A 97 -4.90 -16.93 5.17
N GLN A 98 -5.85 -17.05 6.09
CA GLN A 98 -6.26 -15.97 7.01
C GLN A 98 -5.07 -15.39 7.79
N ASP A 99 -4.14 -16.22 8.25
CA ASP A 99 -3.00 -15.77 9.04
C ASP A 99 -2.01 -14.93 8.23
N LEU A 100 -1.89 -15.18 6.93
CA LEU A 100 -1.13 -14.32 6.02
C LEU A 100 -1.78 -12.93 5.99
N TYR A 101 -3.09 -12.85 5.76
CA TYR A 101 -3.81 -11.56 5.72
C TYR A 101 -3.77 -10.82 7.05
N LYS A 102 -3.80 -11.52 8.19
CA LYS A 102 -3.58 -10.91 9.52
C LYS A 102 -2.17 -10.34 9.68
N SER A 103 -1.14 -11.01 9.15
CA SER A 103 0.24 -10.48 9.15
C SER A 103 0.33 -9.22 8.29
N LEU A 104 -0.13 -9.31 7.03
CA LEU A 104 -0.13 -8.20 6.09
C LEU A 104 -0.91 -7.00 6.63
N TYR A 105 -2.03 -7.22 7.33
CA TYR A 105 -2.81 -6.16 7.96
C TYR A 105 -1.99 -5.41 9.04
N LYS A 106 -1.23 -6.13 9.87
CA LYS A 106 -0.34 -5.52 10.87
C LYS A 106 0.78 -4.71 10.22
N GLU A 107 1.33 -5.22 9.13
CA GLU A 107 2.38 -4.54 8.37
C GLU A 107 1.85 -3.26 7.72
N ALA A 108 0.67 -3.32 7.09
CA ALA A 108 -0.01 -2.16 6.53
C ALA A 108 -0.31 -1.10 7.61
N LEU A 109 -0.81 -1.51 8.79
CA LEU A 109 -1.00 -0.59 9.93
C LEU A 109 0.31 0.08 10.34
N GLY A 110 1.40 -0.69 10.36
CA GLY A 110 2.75 -0.19 10.61
C GLY A 110 3.15 0.94 9.66
N HIS A 111 2.80 0.81 8.38
CA HIS A 111 3.07 1.84 7.38
C HIS A 111 2.15 3.05 7.52
N VAL A 112 0.84 2.84 7.72
CA VAL A 112 -0.14 3.94 7.89
C VAL A 112 0.23 4.87 9.04
N ILE A 113 0.72 4.33 10.15
CA ILE A 113 1.22 5.13 11.28
C ILE A 113 2.28 6.17 10.85
N THR A 114 3.09 5.86 9.85
CA THR A 114 4.15 6.76 9.38
C THR A 114 3.61 7.93 8.56
N LEU A 115 2.40 7.77 7.98
CA LEU A 115 1.73 8.72 7.08
C LEU A 115 0.70 9.60 7.79
N THR A 116 0.21 9.20 8.96
CA THR A 116 -0.90 9.86 9.67
C THR A 116 -0.46 10.42 11.01
N THR A 117 -1.10 11.48 11.49
CA THR A 117 -1.00 11.90 12.89
C THR A 117 -1.62 10.87 13.84
N PRO A 118 -1.27 10.86 15.14
CA PRO A 118 -1.88 9.91 16.08
C PRO A 118 -3.39 10.07 16.17
N ARG A 119 -3.88 11.30 16.01
CA ARG A 119 -5.32 11.61 16.01
C ARG A 119 -6.00 11.02 14.78
N GLU A 120 -5.47 11.27 13.58
CA GLU A 120 -6.00 10.72 12.33
C GLU A 120 -5.96 9.19 12.33
N PHE A 121 -4.86 8.60 12.81
CA PHE A 121 -4.72 7.15 12.91
C PHE A 121 -5.86 6.52 13.71
N VAL A 122 -6.21 7.08 14.87
CA VAL A 122 -7.31 6.58 15.71
C VAL A 122 -8.66 6.64 14.98
N PHE A 123 -8.90 7.68 14.17
CA PHE A 123 -10.13 7.79 13.38
C PHE A 123 -10.19 6.82 12.19
N LEU A 124 -9.04 6.29 11.73
CA LEU A 124 -8.97 5.29 10.67
C LEU A 124 -9.17 3.85 11.18
N LEU A 125 -9.10 3.63 12.49
CA LEU A 125 -9.27 2.28 13.04
C LEU A 125 -10.72 1.80 12.87
N PRO A 126 -10.92 0.51 12.54
CA PRO A 126 -12.26 -0.03 12.41
C PRO A 126 -13.00 0.06 13.76
N PRO A 127 -14.31 0.36 13.75
CA PRO A 127 -15.10 0.45 14.98
C PRO A 127 -15.25 -0.91 15.66
N THR A 128 -15.10 -1.99 14.90
CA THR A 128 -15.14 -3.37 15.37
C THR A 128 -13.72 -3.90 15.57
N GLY A 129 -13.31 -4.05 16.82
CA GLY A 129 -12.03 -4.67 17.16
C GLY A 129 -11.70 -4.54 18.64
N SER A 130 -10.73 -5.34 19.12
CA SER A 130 -10.24 -5.22 20.48
C SER A 130 -9.29 -4.02 20.58
N ALA A 131 -9.58 -3.08 21.48
CA ALA A 131 -8.67 -1.97 21.77
C ALA A 131 -7.26 -2.49 22.13
N GLY A 132 -7.17 -3.64 22.80
CA GLY A 132 -5.90 -4.29 23.14
C GLY A 132 -5.04 -4.65 21.94
N PHE A 133 -5.64 -4.95 20.78
CA PHE A 133 -4.91 -5.21 19.55
C PHE A 133 -4.28 -3.93 18.98
N PHE A 134 -4.99 -2.80 19.05
CA PHE A 134 -4.54 -1.54 18.46
C PHE A 134 -3.62 -0.73 19.37
N LEU A 135 -3.63 -0.96 20.69
CA LEU A 135 -2.81 -0.23 21.65
C LEU A 135 -1.31 -0.15 21.26
N PRO A 136 -0.63 -1.25 20.87
CA PRO A 136 0.78 -1.18 20.47
C PRO A 136 1.02 -0.26 19.25
N PHE A 137 0.06 -0.19 18.34
CA PHE A 137 0.12 0.64 17.14
C PHE A 137 -0.10 2.12 17.46
N ILE A 138 -1.05 2.41 18.36
CA ILE A 138 -1.31 3.77 18.87
C ILE A 138 -0.08 4.28 19.63
N GLU A 139 0.49 3.47 20.54
CA GLU A 139 1.71 3.82 21.27
C GLU A 139 2.89 4.09 20.32
N ARG A 140 3.05 3.25 19.29
CA ARG A 140 4.08 3.43 18.27
C ARG A 140 3.86 4.74 17.49
N SER A 141 2.61 5.06 17.15
CA SER A 141 2.28 6.33 16.49
C SER A 141 2.66 7.54 17.34
N ILE A 142 2.27 7.54 18.61
CA ILE A 142 2.63 8.62 19.55
C ILE A 142 4.15 8.76 19.68
N LYS A 143 4.87 7.65 19.87
CA LYS A 143 6.35 7.64 19.98
C LYS A 143 7.01 8.20 18.72
N LEU A 144 6.55 7.78 17.54
CA LEU A 144 7.08 8.26 16.26
C LEU A 144 6.89 9.77 16.10
N HIS A 145 5.70 10.28 16.40
CA HIS A 145 5.38 11.70 16.30
C HIS A 145 6.13 12.54 17.33
N PHE A 146 6.24 12.07 18.57
CA PHE A 146 7.02 12.74 19.59
C PHE A 146 8.50 12.82 19.17
N SER A 147 9.07 11.73 18.64
CA SER A 147 10.44 11.70 18.14
C SER A 147 10.68 12.65 16.95
N ARG A 148 9.69 12.79 16.06
CA ARG A 148 9.77 13.74 14.94
C ARG A 148 9.75 15.19 15.45
N ALA A 149 8.80 15.51 16.32
CA ALA A 149 8.68 16.84 16.91
C ALA A 149 9.93 17.28 17.70
N THR A 150 10.57 16.37 18.43
CA THR A 150 11.82 16.69 19.15
C THR A 150 13.00 16.88 18.21
N SER A 151 13.10 16.06 17.15
CA SER A 151 14.13 16.20 16.12
C SER A 151 14.04 17.55 15.42
N ASP A 152 12.82 17.97 15.05
CA ASP A 152 12.58 19.24 14.37
C ASP A 152 12.94 20.44 15.27
N CYS A 153 12.56 20.38 16.55
CA CYS A 153 12.91 21.40 17.55
C CYS A 153 14.43 21.53 17.76
N LEU A 154 15.15 20.40 17.78
CA LEU A 154 16.62 20.40 17.89
C LEU A 154 17.27 20.99 16.63
N HIS A 155 16.77 20.65 15.45
CA HIS A 155 17.28 21.18 14.18
C HIS A 155 17.12 22.71 14.11
N ASP A 156 15.94 23.22 14.48
CA ASP A 156 15.67 24.66 14.52
C ASP A 156 16.55 25.39 15.53
N SER A 157 16.80 24.79 16.68
CA SER A 157 17.70 25.34 17.70
C SER A 157 19.16 25.44 17.21
N ILE A 158 19.63 24.45 16.43
CA ILE A 158 20.98 24.46 15.84
C ILE A 158 21.10 25.56 14.78
N LEU A 159 20.09 25.71 13.92
CA LEU A 159 20.09 26.76 12.88
C LEU A 159 20.06 28.17 13.49
N GLN A 160 19.30 28.38 14.57
CA GLN A 160 19.26 29.67 15.27
C GLN A 160 20.59 30.01 15.95
N SER A 161 21.29 29.02 16.51
CA SER A 161 22.59 29.22 17.15
C SER A 161 23.69 29.63 16.15
N ASN A 162 23.68 29.04 14.94
CA ASN A 162 24.65 29.38 13.89
C ASN A 162 24.45 30.78 13.32
N ASN A 163 23.21 31.25 13.19
CA ASN A 163 22.93 32.59 12.66
C ASN A 163 23.31 33.72 13.63
N ASN A 164 23.35 33.45 14.93
CA ASN A 164 23.72 34.43 15.96
C ASN A 164 25.24 34.60 16.15
N THR A 165 26.07 33.81 15.46
CA THR A 165 27.54 33.85 15.62
C THR A 165 28.23 34.74 14.55
N THR A 166 27.44 35.43 13.70
CA THR A 166 27.96 36.23 12.57
C THR A 166 27.69 37.74 12.68
N GLN A 167 27.31 38.24 13.87
CA GLN A 167 27.26 39.67 14.19
C GLN A 167 28.36 40.03 15.18
#